data_AF-A0A238F5D0-F1
#
_entry.id   AF-A0A238F5D0-F1
#
_cell.length_a   1.000
_cell.length_b   1.000
_cell.length_c   1.000
_cell.angle_alpha   90.00
_cell.angle_beta   90.00
_cell.angle_gamma   90.00
#
_symmetry.space_group_name_H-M   'P 1'
#
loop_
_entity.id
_entity.type
_entity.pdbx_description
1 polymer ?
#
loop_
_entity_poly.entity_id
_entity_poly.type
_entity_poly.pdbx_seq_one_letter_code
_entity_poly.pdbx_strand_id
1 'polypeptide(L)'
;MAPQWNEFNRQPEWHYVGRYLDFAPKIWEIALASVCASLGVTTIPQELITMHIRRGDFLTWCEKGTDCTPSLDAFVAALNDLKAELKESWPKIDVEKIQVLITTDEHDDRAIFDQIAANGWVVSQTPPSMIEEAFGDAWKWADSAIAQAILSLGARGFVGTANSQVSQLTQLRIQSYYKRKAAPTRMVDRSGKFSRKRSLGHGNGGFSKKRSLAIR
;
A
#
# COMPACT_ATOMS: atom_id res chain seq x y z
N MET A 1 33.48 -12.62 -11.59
CA MET A 1 33.07 -11.32 -11.02
C MET A 1 31.55 -11.24 -11.09
N ALA A 2 30.87 -11.21 -9.94
CA ALA A 2 29.42 -11.07 -9.90
C ALA A 2 29.03 -9.66 -10.39
N PRO A 3 27.96 -9.50 -11.19
CA PRO A 3 27.49 -8.18 -11.62
C PRO A 3 27.14 -7.33 -10.40
N GLN A 4 27.45 -6.04 -10.46
CA GLN A 4 27.16 -5.11 -9.36
C GLN A 4 25.74 -4.56 -9.55
N TRP A 5 24.83 -4.99 -8.67
CA TRP A 5 23.37 -4.87 -8.79
C TRP A 5 22.80 -3.56 -8.20
N ASN A 6 23.31 -2.41 -8.60
CA ASN A 6 23.14 -1.18 -7.82
C ASN A 6 21.69 -0.66 -7.77
N GLU A 7 20.81 -1.06 -8.70
CA GLU A 7 19.37 -0.72 -8.70
C GLU A 7 18.45 -1.88 -8.26
N PHE A 8 18.91 -3.13 -8.38
CA PHE A 8 18.18 -4.36 -8.01
C PHE A 8 18.45 -4.81 -6.56
N ASN A 9 19.41 -4.18 -5.88
CA ASN A 9 20.00 -4.62 -4.61
C ASN A 9 19.17 -4.54 -3.33
N ARG A 10 17.89 -4.13 -3.36
CA ARG A 10 17.11 -4.08 -2.11
C ARG A 10 16.24 -5.29 -1.87
N GLN A 11 15.70 -5.92 -2.92
CA GLN A 11 14.75 -7.05 -2.83
C GLN A 11 14.89 -7.96 -4.07
N PRO A 12 16.04 -8.62 -4.29
CA PRO A 12 16.29 -9.47 -5.46
C PRO A 12 15.26 -10.61 -5.58
N GLU A 13 14.84 -11.18 -4.46
CA GLU A 13 13.79 -12.21 -4.39
C GLU A 13 12.46 -11.73 -5.00
N TRP A 14 12.10 -10.46 -4.79
CA TRP A 14 10.92 -9.89 -5.40
C TRP A 14 11.08 -9.73 -6.91
N HIS A 15 12.26 -9.24 -7.34
CA HIS A 15 12.50 -8.95 -8.75
C HIS A 15 12.50 -10.22 -9.62
N TYR A 16 13.12 -11.30 -9.15
CA TYR A 16 13.26 -12.53 -9.94
C TYR A 16 12.08 -13.49 -9.80
N VAL A 17 11.41 -13.50 -8.64
CA VAL A 17 10.34 -14.46 -8.35
C VAL A 17 9.06 -13.74 -7.96
N GLY A 18 9.11 -12.92 -6.92
CA GLY A 18 7.91 -12.38 -6.25
C GLY A 18 6.95 -11.63 -7.18
N ARG A 19 7.46 -10.85 -8.14
CA ARG A 19 6.63 -10.09 -9.09
C ARG A 19 5.77 -10.94 -10.02
N TYR A 20 6.07 -12.23 -10.15
CA TYR A 20 5.34 -13.20 -10.96
C TYR A 20 4.38 -14.04 -10.12
N LEU A 21 4.45 -13.96 -8.78
CA LEU A 21 3.49 -14.60 -7.90
C LEU A 21 2.16 -13.87 -7.99
N ASP A 22 1.09 -14.65 -8.15
CA ASP A 22 -0.28 -14.16 -8.11
C ASP A 22 -1.12 -14.98 -7.13
N PHE A 23 -2.26 -14.42 -6.72
CA PHE A 23 -3.19 -15.12 -5.86
C PHE A 23 -3.98 -16.15 -6.65
N ALA A 24 -4.38 -17.23 -5.98
CA ALA A 24 -5.26 -18.22 -6.57
C ALA A 24 -6.60 -17.56 -6.99
N PRO A 25 -7.26 -18.03 -8.07
CA PRO A 25 -8.49 -17.42 -8.57
C PRO A 25 -9.58 -17.23 -7.50
N LYS A 26 -9.73 -18.18 -6.57
CA LYS A 26 -10.70 -18.09 -5.48
C LYS A 26 -10.41 -16.95 -4.49
N ILE A 27 -9.13 -16.64 -4.23
CA ILE A 27 -8.73 -15.49 -3.41
C ILE A 27 -9.14 -14.18 -4.11
N TRP A 28 -8.92 -14.09 -5.42
CA TRP A 28 -9.34 -12.94 -6.21
C TRP A 28 -10.87 -12.80 -6.24
N GLU A 29 -11.60 -13.89 -6.43
CA GLU A 29 -13.07 -13.89 -6.40
C GLU A 29 -13.62 -13.30 -5.11
N ILE A 30 -13.13 -13.78 -3.96
CA ILE A 30 -13.54 -13.28 -2.64
C ILE A 30 -13.12 -11.82 -2.45
N ALA A 31 -11.86 -11.48 -2.78
CA ALA A 31 -11.38 -10.10 -2.65
C ALA A 31 -12.22 -9.11 -3.46
N LEU A 32 -12.51 -9.43 -4.73
CA LEU A 32 -13.31 -8.59 -5.61
C LEU A 32 -14.76 -8.47 -5.12
N ALA A 33 -15.36 -9.58 -4.68
CA ALA A 33 -16.70 -9.58 -4.10
C ALA A 33 -16.78 -8.72 -2.82
N SER A 34 -15.80 -8.86 -1.91
CA SER A 34 -15.69 -8.05 -0.70
C SER A 34 -15.56 -6.56 -1.01
N VAL A 35 -14.74 -6.18 -1.98
CA VAL A 35 -14.59 -4.77 -2.37
C VAL A 35 -15.89 -4.21 -2.95
N CYS A 36 -16.53 -4.93 -3.87
CA CYS A 36 -17.80 -4.53 -4.45
C CYS A 36 -18.88 -4.36 -3.37
N ALA A 37 -19.01 -5.30 -2.45
CA ALA A 37 -19.95 -5.23 -1.33
C ALA A 37 -19.65 -4.03 -0.41
N SER A 38 -18.37 -3.84 -0.04
CA SER A 38 -17.97 -2.76 0.88
C SER A 38 -18.18 -1.36 0.29
N LEU A 39 -17.94 -1.21 -1.02
CA LEU A 39 -18.13 0.06 -1.72
C LEU A 39 -19.57 0.27 -2.22
N GLY A 40 -20.43 -0.76 -2.16
CA GLY A 40 -21.79 -0.71 -2.72
C GLY A 40 -21.82 -0.57 -4.24
N VAL A 41 -20.87 -1.20 -4.95
CA VAL A 41 -20.71 -1.10 -6.41
C VAL A 41 -20.70 -2.47 -7.07
N THR A 42 -21.07 -2.53 -8.34
CA THR A 42 -20.96 -3.75 -9.17
C THR A 42 -19.65 -3.81 -9.96
N THR A 43 -18.95 -2.68 -10.10
CA THR A 43 -17.66 -2.56 -10.77
C THR A 43 -16.74 -1.72 -9.92
N ILE A 44 -15.53 -2.22 -9.65
CA ILE A 44 -14.55 -1.54 -8.81
C ILE A 44 -14.06 -0.27 -9.53
N PRO A 45 -14.07 0.90 -8.87
CA PRO A 45 -13.54 2.13 -9.46
C PRO A 45 -12.08 1.97 -9.90
N GLN A 46 -11.74 2.48 -11.09
CA GLN A 46 -10.34 2.51 -11.56
C GLN A 46 -9.48 3.45 -10.69
N GLU A 47 -10.10 4.49 -10.15
CA GLU A 47 -9.50 5.46 -9.25
C GLU A 47 -9.65 4.99 -7.81
N LEU A 48 -8.71 4.15 -7.36
CA LEU A 48 -8.69 3.61 -6.01
C LEU A 48 -7.32 3.80 -5.35
N ILE A 49 -7.32 4.32 -4.13
CA ILE A 49 -6.20 4.24 -3.20
C ILE A 49 -6.56 3.18 -2.16
N THR A 50 -5.62 2.29 -1.86
CA THR A 50 -5.79 1.31 -0.78
C THR A 50 -4.93 1.68 0.41
N MET A 51 -5.37 1.28 1.60
CA MET A 51 -4.67 1.55 2.84
C MET A 51 -4.68 0.33 3.74
N HIS A 52 -3.54 0.00 4.34
CA HIS A 52 -3.44 -1.06 5.34
C HIS A 52 -3.08 -0.46 6.69
N ILE A 53 -3.99 -0.55 7.63
CA ILE A 53 -3.80 -0.13 9.02
C ILE A 53 -3.63 -1.40 9.85
N ARG A 54 -2.38 -1.82 10.09
CA ARG A 54 -2.06 -2.93 11.00
C ARG A 54 -2.07 -2.44 12.45
N ARG A 55 -2.95 -3.00 13.28
CA ARG A 55 -3.06 -2.73 14.72
C ARG A 55 -2.99 -3.97 15.59
N GLY A 56 -3.89 -4.93 15.42
CA GLY A 56 -4.15 -6.08 16.31
C GLY A 56 -3.02 -6.47 17.26
N ASP A 57 -2.18 -7.43 16.87
CA ASP A 57 -1.02 -7.85 17.69
C ASP A 57 0.05 -6.75 17.86
N PHE A 58 0.13 -5.81 16.91
CA PHE A 58 1.06 -4.68 16.95
C PHE A 58 0.82 -3.74 18.15
N LEU A 59 -0.37 -3.74 18.75
CA LEU A 59 -0.67 -2.99 19.97
C LEU A 59 0.25 -3.37 21.15
N THR A 60 0.91 -4.53 21.07
CA THR A 60 1.79 -5.05 22.14
C THR A 60 3.27 -5.15 21.74
N TRP A 61 3.62 -4.82 20.49
CA TRP A 61 4.97 -5.05 19.92
C TRP A 61 6.00 -3.95 20.25
N CYS A 62 5.71 -3.06 21.20
CA CYS A 62 6.64 -2.01 21.61
C CYS A 62 7.01 -2.10 23.10
N GLU A 63 8.25 -1.73 23.43
CA GLU A 63 8.82 -1.84 24.79
C GLU A 63 7.99 -1.11 25.86
N LYS A 64 7.33 -0.01 25.48
CA LYS A 64 6.55 0.83 26.40
C LYS A 64 5.14 0.31 26.66
N GLY A 65 4.63 -0.62 25.86
CA GLY A 65 3.25 -1.12 25.94
C GLY A 65 2.16 -0.08 25.59
N THR A 66 2.54 1.15 25.21
CA THR A 66 1.63 2.21 24.77
C THR A 66 2.14 2.83 23.48
N ASP A 67 1.23 3.37 22.65
CA ASP A 67 1.54 4.00 21.36
C ASP A 67 2.37 3.09 20.43
N CYS A 68 2.10 1.78 20.48
CA CYS A 68 2.84 0.80 19.68
C CYS A 68 2.47 0.85 18.19
N THR A 69 1.32 1.42 17.86
CA THR A 69 0.79 1.55 16.50
C THR A 69 0.76 3.02 16.09
N PRO A 70 0.94 3.35 14.79
CA PRO A 70 0.83 4.73 14.33
C PRO A 70 -0.59 5.26 14.55
N SER A 71 -0.70 6.56 14.86
CA SER A 71 -2.00 7.23 14.95
C SER A 71 -2.67 7.34 13.57
N LEU A 72 -3.99 7.48 13.55
CA LEU A 72 -4.72 7.70 12.30
C LEU A 72 -4.30 9.01 11.62
N ASP A 73 -3.98 10.06 12.38
CA ASP A 73 -3.44 11.32 11.86
C ASP A 73 -2.17 11.13 11.03
N ALA A 74 -1.32 10.17 11.40
CA ALA A 74 -0.13 9.84 10.63
C ALA A 74 -0.49 9.23 9.26
N PHE A 75 -1.55 8.42 9.19
CA PHE A 75 -2.09 7.91 7.93
C PHE A 75 -2.73 9.02 7.09
N VAL A 76 -3.46 9.95 7.71
CA VAL A 76 -4.01 11.14 7.04
C VAL A 76 -2.87 11.97 6.42
N ALA A 77 -1.82 12.25 7.19
CA ALA A 77 -0.66 13.00 6.70
C ALA A 77 0.03 12.29 5.53
N ALA A 78 0.21 10.97 5.61
CA ALA A 78 0.78 10.16 4.54
C ALA A 78 -0.10 10.14 3.29
N LEU A 79 -1.43 10.04 3.44
CA LEU A 79 -2.38 10.08 2.33
C LEU A 79 -2.37 11.45 1.64
N ASN A 80 -2.36 12.54 2.40
CA ASN A 80 -2.29 13.89 1.84
C ASN A 80 -1.01 14.11 1.05
N ASP A 81 0.12 13.62 1.56
CA ASP A 81 1.41 13.65 0.86
C ASP A 81 1.39 12.81 -0.44
N LEU A 82 0.71 11.66 -0.43
CA LEU A 82 0.50 10.82 -1.61
C LEU A 82 -0.39 11.52 -2.64
N LYS A 83 -1.52 12.09 -2.23
CA LYS A 83 -2.45 12.85 -3.08
C LYS A 83 -1.77 14.07 -3.71
N ALA A 84 -0.89 14.75 -2.97
CA ALA A 84 -0.09 15.85 -3.50
C ALA A 84 0.84 15.40 -4.64
N GLU A 85 1.55 14.27 -4.47
CA GLU A 85 2.39 13.68 -5.52
C GLU A 85 1.57 13.25 -6.75
N LEU A 86 0.37 12.70 -6.52
CA LEU A 86 -0.56 12.34 -7.60
C LEU A 86 -1.04 13.58 -8.37
N LYS A 87 -1.42 14.65 -7.68
CA LYS A 87 -1.89 15.90 -8.29
C LYS A 87 -0.81 16.54 -9.17
N GLU A 88 0.45 16.50 -8.72
CA GLU A 88 1.60 16.97 -9.50
C GLU A 88 1.84 16.08 -10.74
N SER A 89 1.77 14.76 -10.57
CA SER A 89 2.04 13.80 -11.65
C SER A 89 0.90 13.70 -12.67
N TRP A 90 -0.34 13.96 -12.25
CA TRP A 90 -1.56 13.74 -13.01
C TRP A 90 -2.55 14.91 -12.80
N PRO A 91 -2.28 16.12 -13.31
CA PRO A 91 -3.09 17.31 -13.02
C PRO A 91 -4.55 17.24 -13.50
N LYS A 92 -4.91 16.23 -14.31
CA LYS A 92 -6.27 16.00 -14.81
C LYS A 92 -7.14 15.14 -13.87
N ILE A 93 -6.54 14.47 -12.88
CA ILE A 93 -7.32 13.66 -11.93
C ILE A 93 -7.73 14.51 -10.73
N ASP A 94 -8.97 14.35 -10.28
CA ASP A 94 -9.47 14.97 -9.07
C ASP A 94 -9.09 14.09 -7.87
N VAL A 95 -7.90 14.32 -7.32
CA VAL A 95 -7.32 13.49 -6.24
C VAL A 95 -8.19 13.44 -4.98
N GLU A 96 -9.07 14.42 -4.77
CA GLU A 96 -9.95 14.44 -3.60
C GLU A 96 -11.17 13.52 -3.75
N LYS A 97 -11.52 13.14 -4.98
CA LYS A 97 -12.61 12.20 -5.25
C LYS A 97 -12.17 10.74 -5.35
N ILE A 98 -10.86 10.48 -5.26
CA ILE A 98 -10.34 9.11 -5.29
C ILE A 98 -10.79 8.38 -4.02
N GLN A 99 -11.46 7.25 -4.21
CA GLN A 99 -11.93 6.42 -3.11
C GLN A 99 -10.75 5.83 -2.32
N VAL A 100 -10.89 5.76 -1.01
CA VAL A 100 -9.89 5.17 -0.11
C VAL A 100 -10.50 3.94 0.55
N LEU A 101 -9.96 2.78 0.21
CA LEU A 101 -10.37 1.49 0.77
C LEU A 101 -9.32 0.98 1.76
N ILE A 102 -9.76 0.66 2.97
CA ILE A 102 -8.91 0.25 4.09
C ILE A 102 -9.07 -1.24 4.35
N THR A 103 -7.97 -1.92 4.62
CA THR A 103 -7.96 -3.19 5.36
C THR A 103 -7.32 -2.94 6.73
N THR A 104 -7.86 -3.57 7.76
CA THR A 104 -7.36 -3.50 9.14
C THR A 104 -7.68 -4.82 9.84
N ASP A 105 -6.83 -5.20 10.79
CA ASP A 105 -7.06 -6.30 11.74
C ASP A 105 -7.57 -5.79 13.11
N GLU A 106 -7.93 -4.50 13.19
CA GLU A 106 -8.67 -3.93 14.30
C GLU A 106 -10.12 -4.44 14.28
N HIS A 107 -10.66 -4.76 15.46
CA HIS A 107 -12.02 -5.28 15.61
C HIS A 107 -12.85 -4.48 16.62
N ASP A 108 -12.21 -3.89 17.63
CA ASP A 108 -12.92 -3.46 18.85
C ASP A 108 -12.75 -1.96 19.14
N ASP A 109 -11.76 -1.29 18.53
CA ASP A 109 -11.54 0.15 18.72
C ASP A 109 -12.54 1.01 17.94
N ARG A 110 -13.69 1.27 18.58
CA ARG A 110 -14.76 2.09 18.00
C ARG A 110 -14.31 3.50 17.63
N ALA A 111 -13.42 4.11 18.41
CA ALA A 111 -12.95 5.47 18.16
C ALA A 111 -12.18 5.57 16.83
N ILE A 112 -11.46 4.51 16.46
CA ILE A 112 -10.78 4.45 15.15
C ILE A 112 -11.77 4.29 14.01
N PHE A 113 -12.77 3.43 14.15
CA PHE A 113 -13.79 3.27 13.12
C PHE A 113 -14.58 4.56 12.89
N ASP A 114 -14.92 5.29 13.94
CA ASP A 114 -15.61 6.58 13.83
C ASP A 114 -14.71 7.62 13.13
N GLN A 115 -13.41 7.65 13.42
CA GLN A 115 -12.48 8.53 12.72
C GLN A 115 -12.28 8.14 11.24
N ILE A 116 -12.21 6.84 10.94
CA ILE A 116 -12.15 6.33 9.55
C ILE A 116 -13.38 6.80 8.78
N ALA A 117 -14.57 6.63 9.37
CA ALA A 117 -15.83 7.08 8.78
C ALA A 117 -15.88 8.61 8.61
N ALA A 118 -15.38 9.37 9.59
CA ALA A 118 -15.31 10.83 9.52
C ALA A 118 -14.40 11.34 8.37
N ASN A 119 -13.39 10.56 7.98
CA ASN A 119 -12.56 10.84 6.80
C ASN A 119 -13.20 10.40 5.47
N GLY A 120 -14.39 9.78 5.51
CA GLY A 120 -15.07 9.25 4.33
C GLY A 120 -14.39 8.02 3.73
N TRP A 121 -13.55 7.33 4.50
CA TRP A 121 -12.87 6.13 4.04
C TRP A 121 -13.72 4.88 4.30
N VAL A 122 -13.58 3.88 3.45
CA VAL A 122 -14.35 2.63 3.54
C VAL A 122 -13.46 1.52 4.07
N VAL A 123 -13.91 0.81 5.10
CA VAL A 123 -13.26 -0.42 5.58
C VAL A 123 -13.79 -1.58 4.76
N SER A 124 -12.89 -2.36 4.14
CA SER A 124 -13.28 -3.58 3.44
C SER A 124 -13.78 -4.61 4.44
N GLN A 125 -14.93 -5.19 4.16
CA GLN A 125 -15.50 -6.28 4.93
C GLN A 125 -15.46 -7.56 4.11
N THR A 126 -14.82 -8.59 4.65
CA THR A 126 -14.86 -9.96 4.13
C THR A 126 -15.47 -10.82 5.23
N PRO A 127 -16.69 -11.37 5.03
CA PRO A 127 -17.31 -12.23 6.03
C PRO A 127 -16.42 -13.46 6.31
N PRO A 128 -16.08 -13.78 7.58
CA PRO A 128 -15.28 -14.95 7.90
C PRO A 128 -15.88 -16.25 7.35
N SER A 129 -17.22 -16.38 7.37
CA SER A 129 -17.94 -17.53 6.81
C SER A 129 -17.64 -17.77 5.33
N MET A 130 -17.45 -16.71 4.53
CA MET A 130 -17.10 -16.82 3.11
C MET A 130 -15.70 -17.42 2.92
N ILE A 131 -14.77 -17.09 3.81
CA ILE A 131 -13.39 -17.60 3.78
C ILE A 131 -13.36 -19.04 4.29
N GLU A 132 -14.06 -19.31 5.40
CA GLU A 132 -14.19 -20.64 6.01
C GLU A 132 -14.83 -21.65 5.05
N GLU A 133 -15.91 -21.27 4.37
CA GLU A 133 -16.56 -22.13 3.37
C GLU A 133 -15.62 -22.45 2.20
N ALA A 134 -14.83 -21.47 1.75
CA ALA A 134 -13.94 -21.64 0.60
C ALA A 134 -12.66 -22.42 0.92
N PHE A 135 -12.14 -22.34 2.16
CA PHE A 135 -10.80 -22.83 2.49
C PHE A 135 -10.75 -23.78 3.70
N GLY A 136 -11.86 -24.04 4.39
CA GLY A 136 -11.91 -24.90 5.57
C GLY A 136 -10.88 -24.47 6.62
N ASP A 137 -10.11 -25.42 7.15
CA ASP A 137 -9.09 -25.16 8.17
C ASP A 137 -7.98 -24.18 7.73
N ALA A 138 -7.79 -23.98 6.42
CA ALA A 138 -6.80 -23.06 5.88
C ALA A 138 -7.27 -21.59 5.85
N TRP A 139 -8.49 -21.28 6.32
CA TRP A 139 -9.10 -19.95 6.20
C TRP A 139 -8.23 -18.82 6.77
N LYS A 140 -7.52 -19.06 7.88
CA LYS A 140 -6.66 -18.03 8.51
C LYS A 140 -5.49 -17.61 7.61
N TRP A 141 -4.95 -18.54 6.81
CA TRP A 141 -3.93 -18.22 5.82
C TRP A 141 -4.53 -17.49 4.62
N ALA A 142 -5.73 -17.90 4.21
CA ALA A 142 -6.46 -17.26 3.12
C ALA A 142 -6.87 -15.83 3.44
N ASP A 143 -7.23 -15.52 4.69
CA ASP A 143 -7.63 -14.17 5.12
C ASP A 143 -6.55 -13.12 4.85
N SER A 144 -5.30 -13.41 5.27
CA SER A 144 -4.16 -12.52 4.97
C SER A 144 -3.87 -12.38 3.47
N ALA A 145 -4.11 -13.43 2.68
CA ALA A 145 -3.96 -13.38 1.23
C ALA A 145 -5.08 -12.57 0.56
N ILE A 146 -6.32 -12.67 1.05
CA ILE A 146 -7.48 -11.87 0.60
C ILE A 146 -7.24 -10.40 0.91
N ALA A 147 -6.80 -10.06 2.13
CA ALA A 147 -6.45 -8.69 2.48
C ALA A 147 -5.38 -8.12 1.52
N GLN A 148 -4.32 -8.87 1.22
CA GLN A 148 -3.30 -8.43 0.25
C GLN A 148 -3.85 -8.31 -1.18
N ALA A 149 -4.78 -9.17 -1.60
CA ALA A 149 -5.44 -9.08 -2.90
C ALA A 149 -6.31 -7.82 -2.99
N ILE A 150 -7.13 -7.53 -1.98
CA ILE A 150 -7.92 -6.30 -1.85
C ILE A 150 -7.01 -5.08 -1.95
N LEU A 151 -5.94 -5.06 -1.16
CA LEU A 151 -4.99 -3.96 -1.14
C LEU A 151 -4.28 -3.77 -2.48
N SER A 152 -4.04 -4.85 -3.24
CA SER A 152 -3.38 -4.79 -4.55
C SER A 152 -4.22 -4.07 -5.62
N LEU A 153 -5.49 -3.79 -5.36
CA LEU A 153 -6.38 -3.04 -6.27
C LEU A 153 -6.12 -1.52 -6.27
N GLY A 154 -5.23 -1.02 -5.40
CA GLY A 154 -4.90 0.40 -5.26
C GLY A 154 -4.12 1.00 -6.44
N ALA A 155 -4.78 1.10 -7.59
CA ALA A 155 -4.18 1.56 -8.84
C ALA A 155 -3.65 3.01 -8.80
N ARG A 156 -4.12 3.83 -7.86
CA ARG A 156 -3.64 5.21 -7.64
C ARG A 156 -2.69 5.35 -6.47
N GLY A 157 -2.50 4.30 -5.69
CA GLY A 157 -1.47 4.30 -4.66
C GLY A 157 -1.86 3.52 -3.42
N PHE A 158 -0.92 3.49 -2.49
CA PHE A 158 -1.05 2.71 -1.27
C PHE A 158 -0.38 3.34 -0.06
N VAL A 159 -1.07 3.33 1.07
CA VAL A 159 -0.53 3.71 2.37
C VAL A 159 -0.57 2.50 3.30
N GLY A 160 0.56 2.09 3.86
CA GLY A 160 0.63 0.91 4.72
C GLY A 160 1.35 1.14 6.05
N THR A 161 1.13 0.27 7.02
CA THR A 161 1.93 0.21 8.25
C THR A 161 3.32 -0.37 7.99
N ALA A 162 4.37 0.34 8.39
CA ALA A 162 5.74 -0.17 8.32
C ALA A 162 5.91 -1.43 9.19
N ASN A 163 6.81 -2.33 8.78
CA ASN A 163 7.06 -3.63 9.42
C ASN A 163 5.91 -4.64 9.36
N SER A 164 4.76 -4.30 8.77
CA SER A 164 3.75 -5.28 8.39
C SER A 164 4.15 -6.00 7.10
N GLN A 165 4.26 -7.33 7.14
CA GLN A 165 4.55 -8.15 5.96
C GLN A 165 3.50 -7.96 4.86
N VAL A 166 2.22 -7.87 5.25
CA VAL A 166 1.10 -7.54 4.34
C VAL A 166 1.38 -6.21 3.63
N SER A 167 1.69 -5.13 4.36
CA SER A 167 1.97 -3.84 3.74
C SER A 167 3.23 -3.84 2.86
N GLN A 168 4.28 -4.54 3.28
CA GLN A 168 5.53 -4.60 2.52
C GLN A 168 5.34 -5.31 1.18
N LEU A 169 4.63 -6.45 1.17
CA LEU A 169 4.31 -7.18 -0.05
C LEU A 169 3.34 -6.40 -0.94
N THR A 170 2.32 -5.77 -0.38
CA THR A 170 1.42 -4.89 -1.14
C THR A 170 2.17 -3.75 -1.81
N GLN A 171 3.08 -3.06 -1.10
CA GLN A 171 3.88 -1.99 -1.69
C GLN A 171 4.65 -2.50 -2.92
N LEU A 172 5.24 -3.69 -2.82
CA LEU A 172 5.98 -4.31 -3.90
C LEU A 172 5.10 -4.67 -5.10
N ARG A 173 3.92 -5.26 -4.85
CA ARG A 173 2.93 -5.59 -5.88
C ARG A 173 2.47 -4.35 -6.63
N ILE A 174 2.01 -3.32 -5.92
CA ILE A 174 1.51 -2.08 -6.54
C ILE A 174 2.59 -1.40 -7.38
N GLN A 175 3.82 -1.31 -6.87
CA GLN A 175 4.93 -0.71 -7.60
C GLN A 175 5.30 -1.50 -8.87
N SER A 176 5.05 -2.81 -8.88
CA SER A 176 5.30 -3.69 -10.02
C SER A 176 4.17 -3.65 -11.05
N TYR A 177 2.91 -3.68 -10.61
CA TYR A 177 1.73 -3.73 -11.48
C TYR A 177 1.44 -2.40 -12.17
N TYR A 178 1.41 -1.31 -11.39
CA TYR A 178 0.95 -0.02 -11.90
C TYR A 178 2.11 0.90 -12.27
N LYS A 179 3.35 0.51 -11.96
CA LYS A 179 4.53 1.37 -12.00
C LYS A 179 4.43 2.51 -10.99
N ARG A 180 5.54 2.78 -10.32
CA ARG A 180 5.64 3.72 -9.19
C ARG A 180 5.19 5.16 -9.46
N LYS A 181 5.26 5.65 -10.70
CA LYS A 181 4.77 7.00 -11.08
C LYS A 181 3.24 7.08 -11.20
N ALA A 182 2.58 5.97 -11.47
CA ALA A 182 1.12 5.93 -11.54
C ALA A 182 0.48 5.57 -10.19
N ALA A 183 1.22 4.84 -9.34
CA ALA A 183 0.78 4.43 -8.00
C ALA A 183 1.91 4.65 -6.96
N PRO A 184 2.07 5.88 -6.44
CA PRO A 184 3.00 6.15 -5.33
C PRO A 184 2.58 5.40 -4.06
N THR A 185 3.53 5.16 -3.17
CA THR A 185 3.28 4.45 -1.91
C THR A 185 3.88 5.17 -0.72
N ARG A 186 3.27 5.03 0.46
CA ARG A 186 3.77 5.50 1.76
C ARG A 186 3.74 4.37 2.79
N MET A 187 4.78 4.29 3.62
CA MET A 187 4.83 3.36 4.75
C MET A 187 4.95 4.18 6.04
N VAL A 188 3.95 4.10 6.90
CA VAL A 188 3.84 4.83 8.17
C VAL A 188 4.45 3.97 9.28
N ASP A 189 5.48 4.48 9.95
CA ASP A 189 6.09 3.82 11.09
C ASP A 189 5.41 4.19 12.41
N ARG A 190 5.73 3.44 13.48
CA ARG A 190 5.16 3.65 14.81
C ARG A 190 5.36 5.05 15.39
N SER A 191 6.35 5.81 14.91
CA SER A 191 6.59 7.19 15.34
C SER A 191 5.71 8.21 14.61
N GLY A 192 4.86 7.75 13.68
CA GLY A 192 4.02 8.59 12.84
C GLY A 192 4.76 9.18 11.63
N LYS A 193 6.04 8.84 11.44
CA LYS A 193 6.79 9.25 10.25
C LYS A 193 6.48 8.29 9.11
N PHE A 194 6.55 8.79 7.87
CA PHE A 194 6.35 7.95 6.71
C PHE A 194 7.49 8.10 5.68
N SER A 195 7.77 6.99 5.00
CA SER A 195 8.78 6.97 3.93
C SER A 195 8.13 7.07 2.54
N ARG A 196 8.69 7.94 1.70
CA ARG A 196 8.42 7.93 0.25
C ARG A 196 9.35 6.93 -0.41
N LYS A 197 8.80 5.96 -1.14
CA LYS A 197 9.58 5.32 -2.19
C LYS A 197 9.49 6.24 -3.43
N ARG A 198 10.52 7.06 -3.72
CA ARG A 198 10.71 7.86 -4.97
C ARG A 198 11.02 7.03 -6.24
N SER A 199 10.25 7.16 -7.33
CA SER A 199 10.69 6.59 -8.62
C SER A 199 12.02 7.25 -9.04
N LEU A 200 13.06 6.48 -9.36
CA LEU A 200 14.21 7.04 -10.04
C LEU A 200 13.76 7.31 -11.48
N GLY A 201 13.38 8.55 -11.75
CA GLY A 201 13.44 9.05 -13.11
C GLY A 201 14.88 8.93 -13.58
N HIS A 202 15.07 8.45 -14.81
CA HIS A 202 16.36 8.54 -15.49
C HIS A 202 16.85 9.98 -15.39
N GLY A 203 17.82 10.21 -14.52
CA GLY A 203 18.58 11.44 -14.50
C GLY A 203 19.43 11.44 -15.75
N ASN A 204 19.01 12.15 -16.78
CA ASN A 204 19.91 12.64 -17.82
C ASN A 204 20.94 13.53 -17.11
N GLY A 205 22.04 12.92 -16.68
CA GLY A 205 23.25 13.60 -16.27
C GLY A 205 23.86 14.27 -17.48
N GLY A 206 23.31 15.43 -17.86
CA GLY A 206 23.96 16.36 -18.77
C GLY A 206 25.29 16.77 -18.16
N PHE A 207 26.36 16.13 -18.63
CA PHE A 207 27.73 16.58 -18.39
C PHE A 207 27.90 17.94 -19.08
N SER A 208 27.65 19.02 -18.34
CA SER A 208 28.11 20.34 -18.71
C SER A 208 29.63 20.37 -18.57
N LYS A 209 30.34 20.11 -19.68
CA LYS A 209 31.77 20.41 -19.80
C LYS A 209 31.94 21.93 -19.72
N LYS A 210 32.20 22.44 -18.51
CA LYS A 210 32.84 23.75 -18.37
C LYS A 210 34.22 23.67 -19.02
N ARG A 211 34.39 24.40 -20.12
CA ARG A 211 35.70 24.82 -20.63
C ARG A 211 36.36 25.67 -19.54
N SER A 212 37.59 25.33 -19.15
CA SER A 212 38.54 26.32 -18.65
C SER A 212 39.82 26.21 -19.47
N LEU A 213 40.03 27.26 -20.26
CA LEU A 213 41.31 27.66 -20.86
C LEU A 213 42.26 28.10 -19.73
N ALA A 214 43.53 27.67 -19.80
CA ALA A 214 44.75 28.40 -19.39
C ALA A 214 45.95 27.42 -19.54
N ILE A 215 46.71 27.46 -20.64
CA ILE A 215 47.98 28.20 -20.81
C ILE A 215 49.05 27.78 -19.77
N ARG A 216 49.96 26.88 -20.16
CA ARG A 216 51.36 27.17 -20.54
C ARG A 216 51.96 25.96 -21.24
#